data_AF-A0A2A5LXS3-F1
#
_entry.id   AF-A0A2A5LXS3-F1
#
_cell.length_a   1.000
_cell.length_b   1.000
_cell.length_c   1.000
_cell.angle_alpha   90.00
_cell.angle_beta   90.00
_cell.angle_gamma   90.00
#
_symmetry.space_group_name_H-M   'P 1'
#
loop_
_entity.id
_entity.type
_entity.pdbx_description
1 polymer ?
#
loop_
_entity_poly.entity_id
_entity_poly.type
_entity_poly.pdbx_seq_one_letter_code
_entity_poly.pdbx_strand_id
1 'polypeptide(L)'
;MDLKAKLALRKITKDEFRRLEWDRRFANRRATGVRKFWAEERARLRAGESGTRNWTTEQKDAILSGKRPQYNGETIQGHHKYNALDHPQMANDPTNIYPATKTEHFERWHGGDWRNDTFGEPSNPLFLEEF
;
A
#
# COMPACT_ATOMS: atom_id res chain seq x y z
N MET A 1 15.43 17.46 16.94
CA MET A 1 14.82 16.47 17.84
C MET A 1 13.48 16.05 17.25
N ASP A 2 13.24 14.76 17.04
CA ASP A 2 11.96 14.22 16.56
C ASP A 2 10.80 14.56 17.52
N LEU A 3 9.56 14.59 17.01
CA LEU A 3 8.35 14.89 17.77
C LEU A 3 8.14 13.91 18.94
N LYS A 4 8.49 12.63 18.78
CA LYS A 4 8.38 11.66 19.89
C LYS A 4 9.34 11.99 21.03
N ALA A 5 10.55 12.42 20.70
CA ALA A 5 11.53 12.85 21.70
C ALA A 5 11.09 14.16 22.41
N LYS A 6 10.49 15.11 21.67
CA LYS A 6 9.88 16.30 22.29
C LYS A 6 8.72 15.94 23.23
N LEU A 7 7.88 14.97 22.85
CA LEU A 7 6.80 14.45 23.69
C LEU A 7 7.34 13.82 24.98
N ALA A 8 8.36 12.97 24.87
CA ALA A 8 8.99 12.31 26.03
C ALA A 8 9.57 13.31 27.03
N LEU A 9 10.16 14.41 26.54
CA LEU A 9 10.69 15.49 27.36
C LEU A 9 9.63 16.51 27.80
N ARG A 10 8.35 16.32 27.47
CA ARG A 10 7.25 17.28 27.70
C ARG A 10 7.52 18.69 27.14
N LYS A 11 8.28 18.76 26.04
CA LYS A 11 8.63 20.00 25.31
C LYS A 11 7.83 20.18 24.02
N ILE A 12 6.88 19.28 23.74
CA ILE A 12 6.08 19.32 22.51
C ILE A 12 5.03 20.44 22.60
N THR A 13 4.87 21.21 21.52
CA THR A 13 3.79 22.20 21.43
C THR A 13 2.45 21.52 21.10
N LYS A 14 1.34 22.26 21.27
CA LYS A 14 0.00 21.76 20.91
C LYS A 14 -0.09 21.37 19.43
N ASP A 15 0.50 22.17 18.54
CA ASP A 15 0.45 21.92 17.09
C ASP A 15 1.37 20.77 16.67
N GLU A 16 2.53 20.64 17.29
CA GLU A 16 3.40 19.48 17.12
C GLU A 16 2.73 18.18 17.58
N PHE A 17 2.02 18.22 18.71
CA PHE A 17 1.25 17.06 19.18
C PHE A 17 0.11 16.70 18.23
N ARG A 18 -0.61 17.70 17.71
CA ARG A 18 -1.65 17.48 16.68
C ARG A 18 -1.07 16.84 15.41
N ARG A 19 0.13 17.27 14.98
CA ARG A 19 0.82 16.69 13.83
C ARG A 19 1.22 15.24 14.09
N LEU A 20 1.84 14.96 15.23
CA LEU A 20 2.22 13.60 15.63
C LEU A 20 1.01 12.65 15.64
N GLU A 21 -0.10 13.11 16.21
CA GLU A 21 -1.36 12.35 16.25
C GLU A 21 -1.97 12.16 14.86
N TRP A 22 -1.87 13.17 13.98
CA TRP A 22 -2.28 13.05 12.59
C TRP A 22 -1.43 12.01 11.84
N ASP A 23 -0.09 12.07 11.96
CA ASP A 23 0.83 11.12 11.32
C ASP A 23 0.56 9.68 11.81
N ARG A 24 0.29 9.50 13.11
CA ARG A 24 -0.10 8.20 13.70
C ARG A 24 -1.40 7.66 13.09
N ARG A 25 -2.45 8.48 13.05
CA ARG A 25 -3.73 8.08 12.46
C ARG A 25 -3.61 7.80 10.97
N PHE A 26 -2.85 8.63 10.25
CA PHE A 26 -2.63 8.50 8.82
C PHE A 26 -1.88 7.20 8.47
N ALA A 27 -0.79 6.89 9.18
CA ALA A 27 -0.07 5.63 9.03
C ALA A 27 -0.98 4.40 9.26
N ASN A 28 -1.83 4.47 10.29
CA ASN A 28 -2.80 3.41 10.57
C ASN A 28 -3.83 3.26 9.44
N ARG A 29 -4.32 4.36 8.86
CA ARG A 29 -5.26 4.33 7.73
C ARG A 29 -4.63 3.68 6.49
N ARG A 30 -3.40 4.08 6.12
CA ARG A 30 -2.65 3.47 5.00
C ARG A 30 -2.49 1.98 5.17
N ALA A 31 -2.01 1.56 6.35
CA ALA A 31 -1.83 0.14 6.64
C ALA A 31 -3.17 -0.62 6.62
N THR A 32 -4.27 0.02 7.03
CA THR A 32 -5.61 -0.56 6.98
C THR A 32 -6.09 -0.80 5.55
N GLY A 33 -5.86 0.15 4.62
CA GLY A 33 -6.22 -0.03 3.21
C GLY A 33 -5.54 -1.25 2.60
N VAL A 34 -4.21 -1.36 2.79
CA VAL A 34 -3.44 -2.52 2.31
C VAL A 34 -3.91 -3.83 2.96
N ARG A 35 -4.19 -3.84 4.27
CA ARG A 35 -4.69 -5.06 4.94
C ARG A 35 -6.07 -5.48 4.43
N LYS A 36 -6.98 -4.52 4.21
CA LYS A 36 -8.32 -4.78 3.68
C LYS A 36 -8.24 -5.35 2.27
N PHE A 37 -7.39 -4.77 1.42
CA PHE A 37 -7.16 -5.29 0.06
C PHE A 37 -6.77 -6.77 0.08
N TRP A 38 -5.75 -7.16 0.86
CA TRP A 38 -5.34 -8.56 0.94
C TRP A 38 -6.41 -9.49 1.55
N ALA A 39 -7.24 -8.97 2.48
CA ALA A 39 -8.35 -9.72 3.03
C ALA A 39 -9.47 -9.96 2.01
N GLU A 40 -9.79 -8.96 1.20
CA GLU A 40 -10.73 -9.05 0.09
C GLU A 40 -10.21 -10.00 -0.99
N GLU A 41 -8.93 -9.90 -1.34
CA GLU A 41 -8.29 -10.78 -2.32
C GLU A 41 -8.38 -12.25 -1.89
N ARG A 42 -8.13 -12.51 -0.61
CA ARG A 42 -8.30 -13.84 -0.02
C ARG A 42 -9.76 -14.30 -0.03
N ALA A 43 -10.71 -13.40 0.21
CA ALA A 43 -12.13 -13.73 0.19
C ALA A 43 -12.59 -14.13 -1.23
N ARG A 44 -12.15 -13.41 -2.27
CA ARG A 44 -12.40 -13.74 -3.68
C ARG A 44 -11.91 -15.15 -4.03
N LEU A 45 -10.64 -15.43 -3.73
CA LEU A 45 -10.04 -16.73 -4.03
C LEU A 45 -10.75 -17.88 -3.30
N ARG A 46 -11.22 -17.65 -2.06
CA ARG A 46 -12.02 -18.64 -1.31
C ARG A 46 -13.39 -18.89 -1.92
N ALA A 47 -14.00 -17.88 -2.54
CA ALA A 47 -15.27 -17.99 -3.23
C ALA A 47 -15.15 -18.63 -4.62
N GLY A 48 -13.92 -18.97 -5.07
CA GLY A 48 -13.66 -19.46 -6.42
C GLY A 48 -13.69 -18.36 -7.49
N GLU A 49 -13.71 -17.09 -7.09
CA GLU A 49 -13.60 -15.96 -8.00
C GLU A 49 -12.16 -15.79 -8.48
N SER A 50 -12.00 -15.13 -9.62
CA SER A 50 -10.70 -14.62 -10.05
C SER A 50 -10.17 -13.56 -9.08
N GLY A 51 -8.86 -13.58 -8.85
CA GLY A 51 -8.17 -12.49 -8.16
C GLY A 51 -8.04 -11.24 -9.04
N THR A 52 -7.55 -10.16 -8.43
CA THR A 52 -7.22 -8.88 -9.09
C THR A 52 -6.02 -8.96 -10.03
N ARG A 53 -5.20 -10.00 -9.91
CA ARG A 53 -4.10 -10.34 -10.82
C ARG A 53 -4.15 -11.83 -11.17
N ASN A 54 -3.37 -12.21 -12.19
CA ASN A 54 -3.20 -13.60 -12.62
C ASN A 54 -2.24 -14.34 -11.68
N TRP A 55 -2.69 -14.62 -10.46
CA TRP A 55 -1.88 -15.32 -9.47
C TRP A 55 -1.54 -16.74 -9.90
N THR A 56 -0.26 -17.12 -9.74
CA THR A 56 0.15 -18.54 -9.82
C THR A 56 -0.49 -19.36 -8.70
N THR A 57 -0.45 -20.68 -8.81
CA THR A 57 -0.96 -21.58 -7.77
C THR A 57 -0.29 -21.30 -6.42
N GLU A 58 1.03 -21.12 -6.40
CA GLU A 58 1.80 -20.85 -5.19
C GLU A 58 1.43 -19.49 -4.57
N GLN A 59 1.17 -18.48 -5.41
CA GLN A 59 0.73 -17.17 -4.95
C GLN A 59 -0.69 -17.22 -4.38
N LYS A 60 -1.60 -17.98 -5.01
CA LYS A 60 -2.95 -18.22 -4.47
C LYS A 60 -2.88 -18.91 -3.11
N ASP A 61 -2.05 -19.94 -2.96
CA ASP A 61 -1.88 -20.66 -1.70
C ASP A 61 -1.32 -19.74 -0.59
N ALA A 62 -0.38 -18.86 -0.93
CA ALA A 62 0.11 -17.85 -0.02
C ALA A 62 -1.03 -16.92 0.46
N ILE A 63 -1.83 -16.38 -0.47
CA ILE A 63 -2.97 -15.51 -0.14
C ILE A 63 -4.00 -16.26 0.72
N LEU A 64 -4.35 -17.50 0.36
CA LEU A 64 -5.32 -18.34 1.08
C LEU A 64 -4.85 -18.67 2.50
N SER A 65 -3.54 -18.88 2.70
CA SER A 65 -2.93 -19.07 4.02
C SER A 65 -2.79 -17.77 4.84
N GLY A 66 -3.16 -16.62 4.29
CA GLY A 66 -3.08 -15.31 4.94
C GLY A 66 -1.69 -14.66 4.86
N LYS A 67 -0.80 -15.21 4.03
CA LYS A 67 0.50 -14.62 3.70
C LYS A 67 0.35 -13.70 2.49
N ARG A 68 1.32 -12.79 2.32
CA ARG A 68 1.45 -12.03 1.08
C ARG A 68 2.17 -12.89 0.03
N PRO A 69 1.70 -12.92 -1.22
CA PRO A 69 2.37 -13.63 -2.29
C PRO A 69 3.73 -13.00 -2.59
N GLN A 70 4.61 -13.77 -3.24
CA GLN A 70 5.94 -13.33 -3.63
C GLN A 70 6.12 -13.44 -5.15
N TYR A 71 7.04 -12.63 -5.66
CA TYR A 71 7.55 -12.69 -7.04
C TYR A 71 9.08 -12.63 -6.96
N ASN A 72 9.77 -13.61 -7.54
CA ASN A 72 11.24 -13.73 -7.49
C ASN A 72 11.84 -13.62 -6.07
N GLY A 73 11.14 -14.17 -5.06
CA GLY A 73 11.58 -14.14 -3.65
C GLY A 73 11.30 -12.83 -2.92
N GLU A 74 10.73 -11.83 -3.58
CA GLU A 74 10.30 -10.56 -2.95
C GLU A 74 8.79 -10.54 -2.71
N THR A 75 8.36 -9.95 -1.59
CA THR A 75 6.94 -9.80 -1.27
C THR A 75 6.27 -8.79 -2.18
N ILE A 76 5.14 -9.17 -2.77
CA ILE A 76 4.28 -8.28 -3.55
C ILE A 76 3.64 -7.25 -2.61
N GLN A 77 3.73 -5.98 -3.01
CA GLN A 77 3.37 -4.82 -2.22
C GLN A 77 1.95 -4.35 -2.56
N GLY A 78 1.32 -3.62 -1.64
CA GLY A 78 0.10 -2.87 -1.94
C GLY A 78 0.46 -1.41 -2.22
N HIS A 79 0.41 -1.01 -3.47
CA HIS A 79 0.58 0.37 -3.92
C HIS A 79 -0.74 1.15 -3.80
N HIS A 80 -0.71 2.40 -3.34
CA HIS A 80 -1.88 3.28 -3.33
C HIS A 80 -1.99 4.00 -4.69
N LYS A 81 -2.98 3.64 -5.53
CA LYS A 81 -3.14 4.17 -6.90
C LYS A 81 -3.34 5.68 -6.93
N TYR A 82 -4.16 6.21 -6.02
CA TYR A 82 -4.19 7.61 -5.66
C TYR A 82 -3.31 7.80 -4.43
N ASN A 83 -2.32 8.69 -4.51
CA ASN A 83 -1.39 8.97 -3.42
C ASN A 83 -2.15 9.20 -2.11
N ALA A 84 -1.83 8.40 -1.09
CA ALA A 84 -2.53 8.47 0.19
C ALA A 84 -2.36 9.83 0.89
N LEU A 85 -1.24 10.54 0.69
CA LEU A 85 -0.98 11.82 1.35
C LEU A 85 -1.87 12.94 0.78
N ASP A 86 -2.05 12.96 -0.53
CA ASP A 86 -2.91 13.93 -1.23
C ASP A 86 -4.38 13.53 -1.19
N HIS A 87 -4.65 12.23 -1.04
CA HIS A 87 -5.99 11.64 -0.94
C HIS A 87 -6.21 10.87 0.38
N PRO A 88 -6.07 11.51 1.56
CA PRO A 88 -6.14 10.84 2.86
C PRO A 88 -7.53 10.23 3.17
N GLN A 89 -8.58 10.72 2.50
CA GLN A 89 -9.93 10.15 2.52
C GLN A 89 -9.96 8.73 1.92
N MET A 90 -9.10 8.43 0.94
CA MET A 90 -8.99 7.12 0.27
C MET A 90 -7.88 6.23 0.85
N ALA A 91 -7.11 6.70 1.83
CA ALA A 91 -5.94 5.98 2.36
C ALA A 91 -6.26 4.59 2.93
N ASN A 92 -7.49 4.39 3.42
CA ASN A 92 -7.97 3.11 3.96
C ASN A 92 -8.97 2.38 3.05
N ASP A 93 -9.15 2.87 1.82
CA ASP A 93 -9.99 2.25 0.80
C ASP A 93 -9.21 1.13 0.10
N PRO A 94 -9.64 -0.14 0.20
CA PRO A 94 -8.97 -1.26 -0.46
C PRO A 94 -9.04 -1.18 -1.99
N THR A 95 -10.04 -0.51 -2.56
CA THR A 95 -10.18 -0.34 -4.03
C THR A 95 -9.13 0.60 -4.60
N ASN A 96 -8.50 1.42 -3.73
CA ASN A 96 -7.36 2.27 -4.06
C ASN A 96 -6.02 1.51 -4.00
N ILE A 97 -6.01 0.21 -3.68
CA ILE A 97 -4.79 -0.58 -3.62
C ILE A 97 -4.58 -1.34 -4.92
N TYR A 98 -3.35 -1.34 -5.39
CA TYR A 98 -2.88 -2.17 -6.50
C TYR A 98 -1.78 -3.11 -6.01
N PRO A 99 -1.86 -4.42 -6.26
CA PRO A 99 -0.76 -5.34 -5.98
C PRO A 99 0.37 -5.12 -7.00
N ALA A 100 1.56 -4.77 -6.54
CA ALA A 100 2.71 -4.54 -7.40
C ALA A 100 3.96 -5.23 -6.86
N THR A 101 4.82 -5.73 -7.74
CA THR A 101 6.20 -6.03 -7.34
C THR A 101 6.91 -4.74 -6.91
N LYS A 102 8.09 -4.86 -6.29
CA LYS A 102 8.91 -3.69 -5.99
C LYS A 102 9.31 -2.93 -7.27
N THR A 103 9.61 -3.64 -8.35
CA THR A 103 9.97 -3.07 -9.65
C THR A 103 8.79 -2.34 -10.27
N GLU A 104 7.62 -2.97 -10.37
CA GLU A 104 6.40 -2.32 -10.88
C GLU A 104 6.03 -1.10 -10.02
N HIS A 105 6.14 -1.21 -8.69
CA HIS A 105 5.85 -0.10 -7.80
C HIS A 105 6.74 1.11 -8.11
N PHE A 106 8.04 0.90 -8.34
CA PHE A 106 8.97 1.97 -8.65
C PHE A 106 8.86 2.45 -10.12
N GLU A 107 9.03 1.55 -11.07
CA GLU A 107 9.17 1.88 -12.49
C GLU A 107 7.82 2.19 -13.16
N ARG A 108 6.77 1.40 -12.89
CA ARG A 108 5.45 1.58 -13.50
C ARG A 108 4.64 2.64 -12.77
N TRP A 109 4.48 2.48 -11.46
CA TRP A 109 3.62 3.36 -10.67
C TRP A 109 4.27 4.70 -10.39
N HIS A 110 5.53 4.73 -9.98
CA HIS A 110 6.26 5.97 -9.70
C HIS A 110 7.14 6.47 -10.85
N GLY A 111 7.17 5.79 -12.01
CA GLY A 111 7.91 6.27 -13.18
C GLY A 111 9.42 6.42 -12.96
N GLY A 112 10.01 5.63 -12.06
CA GLY A 112 11.44 5.69 -11.73
C GLY A 112 11.83 6.80 -10.73
N ASP A 113 10.87 7.51 -10.12
CA ASP A 113 11.14 8.42 -8.99
C ASP A 113 10.01 8.35 -7.95
N TRP A 114 10.32 7.92 -6.72
CA TRP A 114 9.36 7.88 -5.59
C TRP A 114 8.73 9.22 -5.25
N ARG A 115 9.28 10.34 -5.75
CA ARG A 115 8.69 11.69 -5.60
C ARG A 115 7.54 11.95 -6.56
N ASN A 116 7.35 11.12 -7.58
CA ASN A 116 6.21 11.24 -8.48
C ASN A 116 4.94 10.78 -7.78
N ASP A 117 3.90 11.59 -7.83
CA ASP A 117 2.59 11.26 -7.29
C ASP A 117 1.79 10.42 -8.28
N THR A 118 0.97 9.51 -7.74
CA THR A 118 0.04 8.68 -8.50
C THR A 118 -1.39 9.19 -8.34
N PHE A 119 -2.12 9.31 -9.46
CA PHE A 119 -3.48 9.85 -9.53
C PHE A 119 -4.47 8.85 -10.13
N GLY A 120 -4.47 7.63 -9.61
CA GLY A 120 -5.35 6.53 -10.02
C GLY A 120 -4.77 5.66 -11.13
N GLU A 121 -3.79 6.18 -11.89
CA GLU A 121 -3.11 5.51 -12.99
C GLU A 121 -1.58 5.51 -12.78
N PRO A 122 -0.84 4.56 -13.39
CA PRO A 122 0.62 4.53 -13.29
C PRO A 122 1.28 5.72 -14.02
N SER A 123 2.34 6.30 -13.44
CA SER A 123 3.10 7.38 -14.11
C SER A 123 3.83 6.92 -15.37
N ASN A 124 4.15 5.62 -15.48
CA ASN A 124 4.73 5.02 -16.68
C ASN A 124 3.91 3.79 -17.12
N PRO A 125 2.83 3.99 -17.90
CA PRO A 125 1.96 2.89 -18.33
C PRO A 125 2.64 1.94 -19.33
N LEU A 126 3.77 2.34 -19.91
CA LEU A 126 4.53 1.55 -20.89
C LEU A 126 5.42 0.48 -20.23
N PHE A 127 5.74 0.62 -18.94
CA PHE A 127 6.39 -0.46 -18.20
C PHE A 127 5.38 -1.59 -17.98
N LEU A 128 5.61 -2.74 -18.59
CA LEU A 128 4.68 -3.88 -18.54
C LEU A 128 4.60 -4.50 -17.14
N GLU A 129 3.48 -5.13 -16.87
CA GLU A 129 3.29 -5.90 -15.64
C GLU A 129 4.15 -7.17 -15.67
N GLU A 130 4.80 -7.49 -14.55
CA GLU A 130 5.78 -8.57 -14.44
C GLU A 130 5.13 -9.96 -14.28
N PHE A 131 3.81 -10.03 -13.99
CA PHE A 131 3.05 -11.28 -13.79
C PHE A 131 1.54 -11.15 -14.00
#